data_AF-A0A6A7MZH4-F1
#
_entry.id   AF-A0A6A7MZH4-F1
#
_cell.length_a   1.000
_cell.length_b   1.000
_cell.length_c   1.000
_cell.angle_alpha   90.00
_cell.angle_beta   90.00
_cell.angle_gamma   90.00
#
_symmetry.space_group_name_H-M   'P 1'
#
loop_
_entity.id
_entity.type
_entity.pdbx_description
1 polymer ?
#
loop_
_entity_poly.entity_id
_entity_poly.type
_entity_poly.pdbx_seq_one_letter_code
_entity_poly.pdbx_strand_id
1 'polypeptide(L)' 'MTTTPELIHGYLSAGLECTHLEVEGDGQHFQAIIVSPAFVGKRLIQRHQIVYAALGDRMREEIHALSMKTLTPDEYQG' A
#
# COMPACT_ATOMS: atom_id res chain seq x y z
N MET A 1 -17.49 5.43 9.95
CA MET A 1 -17.31 4.24 9.08
C MET A 1 -15.85 3.87 9.21
N THR A 2 -15.55 2.70 9.78
CA THR A 2 -14.18 2.27 10.09
C THR A 2 -13.45 1.91 8.81
N THR A 3 -12.25 2.45 8.63
CA THR A 3 -11.34 2.09 7.55
C THR A 3 -10.95 0.61 7.68
N THR A 4 -11.30 -0.22 6.69
CA THR A 4 -10.98 -1.66 6.68
C THR A 4 -9.87 -1.99 5.69
N PRO A 5 -9.07 -3.04 5.96
CA PRO A 5 -8.04 -3.51 5.03
C PRO A 5 -8.61 -3.89 3.65
N GLU A 6 -9.84 -4.42 3.62
CA GLU A 6 -10.53 -4.81 2.38
C GLU A 6 -10.77 -3.61 1.44
N LEU A 7 -11.12 -2.45 2.01
CA LEU A 7 -11.31 -1.23 1.23
C LEU A 7 -9.98 -0.76 0.61
N ILE A 8 -8.91 -0.76 1.41
CA ILE A 8 -7.55 -0.43 0.97
C ILE A 8 -7.13 -1.34 -0.18
N HIS A 9 -7.35 -2.65 -0.02
CA HIS A 9 -7.05 -3.63 -1.05
C HIS A 9 -7.80 -3.32 -2.36
N GLY A 10 -9.09 -3.01 -2.27
CA GLY A 10 -9.90 -2.61 -3.43
C GLY A 10 -9.36 -1.37 -4.15
N TYR A 11 -9.03 -0.31 -3.40
CA TYR A 11 -8.49 0.92 -3.98
C TYR A 11 -7.13 0.71 -4.66
N LEU A 12 -6.24 -0.04 -4.02
CA LEU A 12 -4.91 -0.33 -4.56
C LEU A 12 -4.99 -1.22 -5.80
N SER A 13 -5.80 -2.28 -5.75
CA SER A 13 -6.00 -3.18 -6.91
C SER A 13 -6.69 -2.49 -8.08
N ALA A 14 -7.50 -1.46 -7.84
CA ALA A 14 -8.14 -0.69 -8.91
C ALA A 14 -7.21 0.40 -9.48
N GLY A 15 -6.31 0.95 -8.67
CA GLY A 15 -5.42 2.05 -9.06
C GLY A 15 -4.06 1.61 -9.60
N LEU A 16 -3.61 0.38 -9.32
CA LEU A 16 -2.29 -0.10 -9.69
C LEU A 16 -2.27 -1.59 -10.03
N GLU A 17 -1.47 -1.97 -11.03
CA GLU A 17 -1.09 -3.36 -11.26
C GLU A 17 -0.08 -3.82 -10.20
N CYS A 18 -0.61 -4.53 -9.20
CA CYS A 18 0.16 -5.18 -8.14
C CYS A 18 0.15 -6.69 -8.41
N THR A 19 1.31 -7.34 -8.33
CA THR A 19 1.42 -8.80 -8.43
C THR A 19 0.99 -9.47 -7.13
N HIS A 20 1.27 -8.82 -6.00
CA HIS A 20 0.82 -9.26 -4.70
C HIS A 20 0.41 -8.04 -3.87
N LEU A 21 -0.72 -8.15 -3.18
CA LEU A 21 -1.30 -7.09 -2.40
C LEU A 21 -1.92 -7.72 -1.16
N GLU A 22 -1.41 -7.37 0.01
CA GLU A 22 -1.89 -7.84 1.29
C GLU A 22 -2.08 -6.63 2.20
N VAL A 23 -3.21 -6.56 2.87
CA VAL A 23 -3.53 -5.47 3.77
C VAL A 23 -4.06 -6.05 5.06
N GLU A 24 -3.46 -5.63 6.16
CA GLU A 24 -3.81 -6.04 7.51
C GLU A 24 -3.92 -4.81 8.40
N GLY A 25 -4.78 -4.85 9.41
CA GLY A 25 -4.85 -3.74 10.36
C GLY A 25 -5.84 -4.00 11.48
N ASP A 26 -5.50 -3.48 12.66
CA ASP A 26 -6.24 -3.69 13.90
C ASP A 26 -7.02 -2.42 14.32
N GLY A 27 -7.36 -1.57 13.35
CA GLY A 27 -8.10 -0.32 13.56
C GLY A 27 -7.26 0.89 13.99
N GLN A 28 -6.08 0.66 14.57
CA GLN A 28 -5.17 1.73 15.03
C GLN A 28 -3.81 1.70 14.30
N HIS A 29 -3.35 0.50 13.94
CA HIS A 29 -2.17 0.27 13.12
C HIS A 29 -2.56 -0.53 11.89
N PHE A 30 -2.12 -0.07 10.72
CA PHE A 30 -2.40 -0.71 9.45
C PHE A 30 -1.08 -1.04 8.76
N GLN A 31 -0.99 -2.25 8.21
CA GLN A 31 0.10 -2.72 7.40
C GLN A 31 -0.39 -3.09 6.01
N ALA A 32 0.30 -2.62 4.98
CA ALA A 32 -0.01 -2.97 3.60
C ALA A 32 1.27 -3.43 2.91
N ILE A 33 1.28 -4.66 2.39
CA ILE A 33 2.36 -5.22 1.58
C ILE A 33 1.92 -5.15 0.13
N ILE A 34 2.62 -4.35 -0.66
CA ILE A 34 2.37 -4.18 -2.08
C ILE A 34 3.63 -4.62 -2.84
N VAL A 35 3.47 -5.62 -3.69
CA VAL A 35 4.51 -6.12 -4.57
C VAL A 35 4.13 -5.75 -6.00
N SER A 36 4.96 -4.93 -6.65
CA SER A 36 4.74 -4.57 -8.04
C SER A 36 6.07 -4.31 -8.75
N PRO A 37 6.22 -4.76 -10.02
CA PRO A 37 7.36 -4.38 -10.84
C PRO A 37 7.44 -2.87 -11.08
N ALA A 38 6.34 -2.12 -10.91
CA ALA A 38 6.32 -0.66 -11.04
C ALA A 38 7.20 0.06 -9.99
N PHE A 39 7.59 -0.62 -8.93
CA PHE A 39 8.47 -0.09 -7.88
C PHE A 39 9.97 -0.29 -8.18
N VAL A 40 10.32 -1.07 -9.20
CA VAL A 40 11.70 -1.24 -9.66
C VAL A 40 12.29 0.11 -10.05
N GLY A 41 13.45 0.44 -9.50
CA GLY A 41 14.13 1.72 -9.75
C GLY A 41 13.48 2.95 -9.11
N LYS A 42 12.38 2.81 -8.37
CA LYS A 42 11.76 3.93 -7.64
C LYS A 42 12.26 4.01 -6.20
N ARG A 43 12.50 5.24 -5.73
CA ARG A 43 12.86 5.52 -4.33
C ARG A 43 11.69 5.21 -3.39
N LEU A 44 12.00 4.88 -2.13
CA LEU A 44 11.01 4.59 -1.08
C LEU A 44 9.90 5.66 -1.00
N ILE A 45 10.28 6.94 -1.03
CA ILE A 45 9.34 8.07 -0.99
C ILE A 45 8.40 8.12 -2.20
N GLN A 46 8.87 7.76 -3.39
CA GLN A 46 8.07 7.74 -4.62
C GLN A 46 7.08 6.57 -4.59
N ARG A 47 7.52 5.40 -4.12
CA ARG A 47 6.63 4.25 -3.90
C ARG A 47 5.52 4.61 -2.93
N HIS A 48 5.86 5.27 -1.82
CA HIS A 48 4.88 5.74 -0.85
C HIS A 48 3.91 6.74 -1.47
N GLN A 49 4.38 7.72 -2.25
CA GLN A 49 3.48 8.65 -2.93
C GLN A 49 2.50 7.98 -3.89
N ILE A 50 2.95 6.98 -4.65
CA ILE A 50 2.09 6.23 -5.58
C ILE A 50 1.01 5.47 -4.81
N VAL A 51 1.40 4.76 -3.76
CA VAL A 51 0.47 4.01 -2.90
C VAL A 51 -0.50 4.96 -2.21
N TYR A 52 -0.03 6.08 -1.65
CA TYR A 52 -0.90 7.09 -1.05
C TYR A 52 -1.87 7.72 -2.07
N ALA A 53 -1.41 7.98 -3.30
CA ALA A 53 -2.27 8.48 -4.37
C ALA A 53 -3.36 7.46 -4.74
N ALA A 54 -3.04 6.17 -4.75
CA ALA A 54 -3.99 5.09 -5.00
C ALA A 54 -4.95 4.86 -3.82
N LEU A 55 -4.49 5.03 -2.57
CA LEU A 55 -5.31 4.95 -1.35
C LEU A 55 -6.26 6.15 -1.19
N GLY A 56 -5.96 7.26 -1.85
CA GLY A 56 -6.68 8.52 -1.72
C GLY A 56 -6.23 9.31 -0.49
N ASP A 57 -5.89 10.58 -0.70
CA ASP A 57 -5.39 11.53 0.32
C ASP A 57 -6.18 11.56 1.64
N ARG A 58 -7.44 11.11 1.65
CA ARG A 58 -8.30 11.03 2.84
C ARG A 58 -7.79 10.06 3.92
N MET A 59 -7.05 9.01 3.56
CA MET A 59 -6.46 8.09 4.53
C MET A 59 -5.22 8.66 5.23
N ARG A 60 -4.59 9.69 4.65
CA ARG A 60 -3.35 10.26 5.20
C ARG A 60 -3.56 10.98 6.53
N GLU A 61 -4.71 11.62 6.73
CA GLU A 61 -4.99 12.41 7.93
C GLU A 61 -5.37 11.54 9.14
N GLU A 62 -5.94 10.35 8.92
CA GLU A 62 -6.40 9.50 10.03
C GLU A 62 -5.35 8.52 10.53
N ILE A 63 -4.38 8.12 9.69
CA ILE A 63 -3.50 7.01 10.03
C ILE A 63 -2.22 7.51 10.70
N HIS A 64 -2.19 7.42 12.03
CA HIS A 64 -1.06 7.86 12.87
C HIS A 64 0.16 6.91 12.77
N ALA A 65 -0.04 5.66 12.34
CA ALA A 65 1.02 4.65 12.16
C ALA A 65 0.67 3.61 11.06
N LEU A 66 0.64 4.02 9.79
CA LEU A 66 0.51 3.11 8.65
C LEU A 66 1.91 2.63 8.24
N SER A 67 2.14 1.32 8.24
CA SER A 67 3.36 0.74 7.68
C SER A 67 3.07 0.10 6.33
N MET A 68 3.46 0.77 5.25
CA MET A 68 3.42 0.17 3.92
C MET A 68 4.77 -0.44 3.56
N LYS A 69 4.77 -1.68 3.10
CA LYS A 69 5.92 -2.33 2.49
C LYS A 69 5.70 -2.36 0.99
N THR A 70 6.49 -1.57 0.28
CA THR A 70 6.49 -1.55 -1.19
C THR A 70 7.71 -2.28 -1.70
N LEU A 71 7.49 -3.52 -2.14
CA LEU A 71 8.52 -4.45 -2.56
C LEU A 71 8.44 -4.64 -4.07
N THR A 72 9.57 -4.93 -4.70
CA THR A 72 9.58 -5.42 -6.07
C THR A 72 9.31 -6.93 -6.06
N PRO A 73 8.79 -7.51 -7.15
CA PRO A 73 8.64 -8.97 -7.23
C PRO A 73 9.97 -9.69 -7.02
N ASP A 74 11.08 -9.07 -7.43
CA ASP A 74 12.45 -9.54 -7.21
C ASP A 74 12.81 -9.60 -5.71
N GLU A 75 12.50 -8.54 -4.94
CA GLU A 75 12.75 -8.50 -3.48
C GLU A 75 11.81 -9.41 -2.69
N TYR A 76 10.63 -9.75 -3.22
CA TYR A 76 9.65 -10.63 -2.56
C TYR A 76 9.91 -12.11 -2.85
N GLN A 77 10.45 -12.45 -4.02
CA GLN A 77 10.84 -13.83 -4.38
C GLN A 77 12.23 -14.25 -3.88
N GLY A 78 13.02 -13.31 -3.34
CA GLY A 78 14.39 -13.52 -2.87
C GLY A 78 14.52 -14.29 -1.55
#